data_AF-A0A6P8FQL7-F1
#
_entry.id   AF-A0A6P8FQL7-F1
#
_cell.length_a   1.000
_cell.length_b   1.000
_cell.length_c   1.000
_cell.angle_alpha   90.00
_cell.angle_beta   90.00
_cell.angle_gamma   90.00
#
_symmetry.space_group_name_H-M   'P 1'
#
loop_
_entity.id
_entity.type
_entity.pdbx_description
1 polymer ?
#
loop_
_entity_poly.entity_id
_entity_poly.type
_entity_poly.pdbx_seq_one_letter_code
_entity_poly.pdbx_strand_id
1 'polypeptide(L)'
;MVGSRRVKVQTFAERRAKSFSRSWSDPTPMKPDSLHDSRDSGDLQASSGTLDEVVCDDVDWEEEEEMERQACEGDFIPPKIMLISSKVPKAEYVPNIIRRDDPSIIPILYDHEHATFDDILEEIEKKLSAYRKGCKIWNMLIFCQGGPGHLYLLKNKVATFAKVEKEEDMSNFWRRLSRMMSLLNPEPNLIHIMGCYVLGNANGEKLFHNLKRLMRPYTIEFKSPLELSAQGKEMIETYFDFRLFRLWKTRQHSKLHDYDELL
;
A
#
# COMPACT_ATOMS: atom_id res chain seq x y z
N MET A 1 39.15 -25.45 -33.44
CA MET A 1 37.77 -25.82 -33.05
C MET A 1 37.69 -25.76 -31.53
N VAL A 2 37.22 -24.64 -30.96
CA VAL A 2 37.01 -24.51 -29.50
C VAL A 2 35.66 -23.83 -29.29
N GLY A 3 34.75 -24.55 -28.62
CA GLY A 3 33.33 -24.28 -28.58
C GLY A 3 32.90 -23.18 -27.62
N SER A 4 31.88 -22.44 -28.03
CA SER A 4 31.17 -21.40 -27.29
C SER A 4 30.53 -21.93 -26.01
N ARG A 5 30.72 -21.23 -24.89
CA ARG A 5 29.88 -21.35 -23.69
C ARG A 5 28.62 -20.49 -23.89
N ARG A 6 27.46 -21.13 -24.05
CA ARG A 6 26.16 -20.46 -23.95
C ARG A 6 25.83 -20.24 -22.47
N VAL A 7 25.72 -18.99 -22.06
CA VAL A 7 25.10 -18.59 -20.79
C VAL A 7 23.60 -18.80 -20.92
N LYS A 8 23.01 -19.69 -20.10
CA LYS A 8 21.57 -19.82 -19.98
C LYS A 8 21.05 -18.63 -19.15
N VAL A 9 20.34 -17.72 -19.80
CA VAL A 9 19.55 -16.68 -19.16
C VAL A 9 18.35 -17.36 -18.49
N GLN A 10 18.24 -17.27 -17.17
CA GLN A 10 17.08 -17.76 -16.42
C GLN A 10 15.88 -16.84 -16.66
N THR A 11 14.80 -17.42 -17.17
CA THR A 11 13.54 -16.74 -17.45
C THR A 11 12.76 -16.43 -16.16
N PHE A 12 12.00 -15.34 -16.18
CA PHE A 12 11.19 -14.79 -15.08
C PHE A 12 10.33 -15.85 -14.33
N ALA A 13 9.81 -16.85 -15.04
CA ALA A 13 9.03 -17.95 -14.48
C ALA A 13 9.81 -18.85 -13.49
N GLU A 14 11.13 -18.99 -13.62
CA GLU A 14 11.95 -19.83 -12.73
C GLU A 14 12.32 -19.11 -11.42
N ARG A 15 12.35 -17.78 -11.42
CA ARG A 15 12.52 -16.97 -10.20
C ARG A 15 11.27 -17.01 -9.31
N ARG A 16 10.09 -17.12 -9.93
CA ARG A 16 8.78 -17.25 -9.26
C ARG A 16 8.73 -18.44 -8.31
N ALA A 17 9.32 -19.59 -8.62
CA ALA A 17 9.12 -20.81 -7.83
C ALA A 17 9.89 -20.87 -6.49
N LYS A 18 10.97 -20.09 -6.33
CA LYS A 18 11.89 -20.24 -5.18
C LYS A 18 11.59 -19.32 -3.99
N SER A 19 10.75 -18.31 -4.14
CA SER A 19 10.46 -17.32 -3.09
C SER A 19 9.22 -17.63 -2.23
N PHE A 20 8.42 -18.65 -2.57
CA PHE A 20 7.13 -18.96 -1.91
C PHE A 20 7.23 -19.65 -0.54
N SER A 21 8.41 -20.03 -0.06
CA SER A 21 8.55 -20.94 1.09
C SER A 21 9.20 -20.30 2.34
N ARG A 22 8.76 -19.13 2.79
CA ARG A 22 9.18 -18.60 4.11
C ARG A 22 7.99 -18.14 4.95
N SER A 23 7.85 -18.81 6.10
CA SER A 23 6.85 -18.55 7.13
C SER A 23 7.13 -17.25 7.88
N TRP A 24 6.06 -16.62 8.38
CA TRP A 24 5.98 -15.29 9.00
C TRP A 24 6.69 -15.14 10.36
N SER A 25 7.71 -15.94 10.64
CA SER A 25 8.30 -16.05 11.97
C SER A 25 9.83 -15.91 11.89
N ASP A 26 10.31 -14.74 11.48
CA ASP A 26 11.70 -14.36 11.76
C ASP A 26 11.70 -13.12 12.67
N PRO A 27 12.31 -13.19 13.87
CA PRO A 27 12.40 -12.06 14.78
C PRO A 27 13.43 -11.04 14.27
N THR A 28 13.15 -9.77 14.52
CA THR A 28 13.99 -8.63 14.15
C THR A 28 15.40 -8.77 14.75
N PRO A 29 16.49 -8.62 13.97
CA PRO A 29 17.84 -8.56 14.51
C PRO A 29 18.01 -7.30 15.36
N MET A 30 18.16 -7.45 16.67
CA MET A 30 18.55 -6.35 17.55
C MET A 30 20.05 -6.09 17.41
N LYS A 31 20.45 -4.84 17.16
CA LYS A 31 21.85 -4.41 17.31
C LYS A 31 22.08 -3.94 18.75
N PRO A 32 23.26 -4.21 19.33
CA PRO A 32 23.59 -3.84 20.70
C PRO A 32 23.85 -2.33 20.84
N ASP A 33 23.46 -1.80 22.00
CA ASP A 33 23.63 -0.41 22.43
C ASP A 33 25.11 0.00 22.45
N SER A 34 25.38 1.22 21.96
CA SER A 34 26.62 1.95 22.25
C SER A 34 26.28 3.26 22.95
N LEU A 35 26.59 3.29 24.24
CA LEU A 35 26.59 4.47 25.11
C LEU A 35 27.61 5.51 24.62
N HIS A 36 27.21 6.78 24.55
CA HIS A 36 28.10 7.88 24.92
C HIS A 36 27.31 9.15 25.28
N ASP A 37 27.53 9.60 26.51
CA ASP A 37 27.12 10.89 27.10
C ASP A 37 27.89 12.08 26.49
N SER A 38 27.23 13.24 26.37
CA SER A 38 27.82 14.53 26.76
C SER A 38 26.77 15.67 26.74
N ARG A 39 26.58 16.30 27.91
CA ARG A 39 25.93 17.61 28.15
C ARG A 39 26.76 18.75 27.51
N ASP A 40 26.15 19.83 27.02
CA ASP A 40 25.92 21.09 27.79
C ASP A 40 25.47 22.28 26.88
N SER A 41 24.60 23.13 27.46
CA SER A 41 24.43 24.60 27.36
C SER A 41 24.28 25.37 26.02
N GLY A 42 23.28 26.27 26.03
CA GLY A 42 23.53 27.69 25.71
C GLY A 42 22.61 28.33 24.64
N ASP A 43 21.79 29.27 25.10
CA ASP A 43 20.84 30.11 24.36
C ASP A 43 21.37 30.78 23.08
N LEU A 44 20.52 30.87 22.04
CA LEU A 44 20.55 31.97 21.07
C LEU A 44 19.12 32.30 20.58
N GLN A 45 18.63 33.48 21.00
CA GLN A 45 17.60 34.21 20.26
C GLN A 45 18.22 34.80 18.98
N ALA A 46 17.61 34.55 17.83
CA ALA A 46 17.66 35.45 16.68
C ALA A 46 16.42 35.26 15.80
N SER A 47 15.80 36.40 15.52
CA SER A 47 14.66 36.61 14.63
C SER A 47 15.06 36.51 13.15
N SER A 48 14.04 36.29 12.30
CA SER A 48 13.98 36.53 10.84
C SER A 48 14.39 35.38 9.93
N GLY A 49 13.50 35.06 8.99
CA GLY A 49 13.82 34.22 7.83
C GLY A 49 12.62 33.46 7.27
N THR A 50 11.68 34.18 6.66
CA THR A 50 10.76 33.65 5.64
C THR A 50 11.54 32.90 4.55
N LEU A 51 11.43 31.57 4.47
CA LEU A 51 11.71 30.75 3.28
C LEU A 51 11.41 29.29 3.62
N ASP A 52 10.14 28.91 3.52
CA ASP A 52 9.78 27.56 3.11
C ASP A 52 8.51 27.67 2.27
N GLU A 53 8.62 28.51 1.24
CA GLU A 53 7.79 28.44 0.05
C GLU A 53 8.25 27.18 -0.70
N VAL A 54 7.84 26.02 -0.19
CA VAL A 54 7.85 24.79 -0.97
C VAL A 54 6.91 25.07 -2.12
N VAL A 55 7.52 25.38 -3.27
CA VAL A 55 6.93 25.51 -4.59
C VAL A 55 5.76 24.54 -4.68
N CYS A 56 4.57 25.06 -4.43
CA CYS A 56 3.35 24.39 -4.78
C CYS A 56 3.38 24.48 -6.29
N ASP A 57 3.81 23.40 -6.95
CA ASP A 57 3.51 23.21 -8.36
C ASP A 57 2.05 23.62 -8.51
N ASP A 58 1.83 24.61 -9.36
CA ASP A 58 0.54 25.13 -9.80
C ASP A 58 -0.12 24.02 -10.63
N VAL A 59 -0.40 22.91 -9.95
CA VAL A 59 -1.21 21.81 -10.44
C VAL A 59 -2.56 22.45 -10.64
N ASP A 60 -3.01 22.49 -11.88
CA ASP A 60 -4.33 23.00 -12.23
C ASP A 60 -5.39 22.05 -11.66
N TRP A 61 -5.72 22.30 -10.40
CA TRP A 61 -6.67 21.53 -9.62
C TRP A 61 -8.06 21.53 -10.27
N GLU A 62 -8.39 22.61 -10.97
CA GLU A 62 -9.66 22.76 -11.69
C GLU A 62 -9.67 21.86 -12.93
N GLU A 63 -8.57 21.81 -13.70
CA GLU A 63 -8.44 20.88 -14.82
C GLU A 63 -8.49 19.40 -14.40
N GLU A 64 -7.81 19.02 -13.31
CA GLU A 64 -7.87 17.65 -12.78
C GLU A 64 -9.29 17.26 -12.34
N GLU A 65 -9.97 18.17 -11.64
CA GLU A 65 -11.34 17.96 -11.18
C GLU A 65 -12.32 17.82 -12.35
N GLU A 66 -12.22 18.68 -13.37
CA GLU A 66 -13.07 18.64 -14.56
C GLU A 66 -12.85 17.37 -15.38
N MET A 67 -11.59 16.93 -15.54
CA MET A 67 -11.29 15.64 -16.17
C MET A 67 -11.89 14.47 -15.39
N GLU A 68 -11.85 14.52 -14.05
CA GLU A 68 -12.50 13.52 -13.22
C GLU A 68 -14.02 13.55 -13.36
N ARG A 69 -14.65 14.74 -13.44
CA ARG A 69 -16.11 14.89 -13.61
C ARG A 69 -16.56 14.21 -14.88
N GLN A 70 -15.85 14.43 -15.99
CA GLN A 70 -16.11 13.78 -17.27
C GLN A 70 -15.98 12.26 -17.18
N ALA A 71 -15.00 11.76 -16.41
CA ALA A 71 -14.85 10.33 -16.16
C ALA A 71 -15.94 9.75 -15.24
N CYS A 72 -16.58 10.57 -14.41
CA CYS A 72 -17.66 10.18 -13.51
C CYS A 72 -19.06 10.20 -14.16
N GLU A 73 -19.21 10.65 -15.40
CA GLU A 73 -20.52 10.72 -16.07
C GLU A 73 -21.12 9.32 -16.37
N GLY A 74 -22.44 9.23 -16.35
CA GLY A 74 -23.19 8.02 -16.72
C GLY A 74 -23.33 7.00 -15.57
N ASP A 75 -23.16 5.73 -15.89
CA ASP A 75 -23.24 4.58 -14.98
C ASP A 75 -21.92 4.32 -14.22
N PHE A 76 -21.21 5.40 -13.86
CA PHE A 76 -19.90 5.30 -13.21
C PHE A 76 -19.98 4.60 -11.85
N ILE A 77 -19.17 3.56 -11.69
CA ILE A 77 -18.90 2.95 -10.39
C ILE A 77 -17.46 3.32 -10.00
N PRO A 78 -17.25 4.02 -8.87
CA PRO A 78 -15.91 4.39 -8.44
C PRO A 78 -14.99 3.17 -8.22
N PRO A 79 -13.75 3.18 -8.75
CA PRO A 79 -12.84 2.06 -8.62
C PRO A 79 -12.34 1.89 -7.19
N LYS A 80 -12.14 0.62 -6.81
CA LYS A 80 -11.54 0.21 -5.55
C LYS A 80 -10.23 -0.53 -5.82
N ILE A 81 -9.09 0.11 -5.54
CA ILE A 81 -7.78 -0.50 -5.79
C ILE A 81 -7.39 -1.40 -4.63
N MET A 82 -6.92 -2.61 -4.93
CA MET A 82 -6.44 -3.55 -3.92
C MET A 82 -4.98 -3.92 -4.18
N LEU A 83 -4.06 -3.31 -3.44
CA LEU A 83 -2.64 -3.65 -3.46
C LEU A 83 -2.36 -4.85 -2.55
N ILE A 84 -1.82 -5.91 -3.13
CA ILE A 84 -1.52 -7.16 -2.43
C ILE A 84 -0.02 -7.40 -2.49
N SER A 85 0.63 -7.43 -1.33
CA SER A 85 2.05 -7.76 -1.24
C SER A 85 2.28 -9.25 -1.50
N SER A 86 3.34 -9.60 -2.23
CA SER A 86 3.79 -10.99 -2.39
C SER A 86 4.14 -11.69 -1.06
N LYS A 87 4.30 -10.94 0.04
CA LYS A 87 4.50 -11.49 1.39
C LYS A 87 3.22 -12.02 2.03
N VAL A 88 2.04 -11.59 1.57
CA VAL A 88 0.75 -12.11 2.05
C VAL A 88 0.74 -13.63 1.85
N PRO A 89 0.40 -14.45 2.86
CA PRO A 89 0.41 -15.91 2.70
C PRO A 89 -0.51 -16.31 1.56
N LYS A 90 -0.02 -17.08 0.58
CA LYS A 90 -0.84 -17.54 -0.55
C LYS A 90 -1.49 -16.36 -1.31
N ALA A 91 -0.75 -15.26 -1.46
CA ALA A 91 -1.17 -14.03 -2.14
C ALA A 91 -1.73 -14.27 -3.55
N GLU A 92 -1.21 -15.27 -4.25
CA GLU A 92 -1.63 -15.68 -5.60
C GLU A 92 -3.08 -16.17 -5.69
N TYR A 93 -3.67 -16.61 -4.56
CA TYR A 93 -5.07 -17.03 -4.49
C TYR A 93 -6.00 -15.92 -4.00
N VAL A 94 -5.47 -14.80 -3.52
CA VAL A 94 -6.26 -13.67 -3.04
C VAL A 94 -7.21 -13.12 -4.13
N PRO A 95 -6.83 -13.04 -5.42
CA PRO A 95 -7.75 -12.64 -6.46
C PRO A 95 -9.00 -13.53 -6.60
N ASN A 96 -8.90 -14.83 -6.26
CA ASN A 96 -10.01 -15.77 -6.41
C ASN A 96 -11.08 -15.62 -5.32
N ILE A 97 -10.76 -14.94 -4.22
CA ILE A 97 -11.66 -14.69 -3.09
C ILE A 97 -12.24 -13.27 -3.09
N ILE A 98 -11.92 -12.46 -4.10
CA ILE A 98 -12.52 -11.15 -4.33
C ILE A 98 -14.00 -11.34 -4.70
N ARG A 99 -14.81 -10.35 -4.31
CA ARG A 99 -16.22 -10.30 -4.70
C ARG A 99 -16.37 -10.31 -6.22
N ARG A 100 -17.03 -11.33 -6.75
CA ARG A 100 -17.28 -11.46 -8.19
C ARG A 100 -18.44 -10.57 -8.68
N ASP A 101 -19.25 -10.07 -7.74
CA ASP A 101 -20.42 -9.21 -8.02
C ASP A 101 -20.06 -7.72 -8.14
N ASP A 102 -18.84 -7.33 -7.77
CA ASP A 102 -18.38 -5.94 -7.84
C ASP A 102 -17.19 -5.79 -8.81
N PRO A 103 -17.43 -5.38 -10.07
CA PRO A 103 -16.37 -5.22 -11.07
C PRO A 103 -15.46 -4.01 -10.81
N SER A 104 -15.81 -3.13 -9.85
CA SER A 104 -14.98 -1.96 -9.52
C SER A 104 -13.76 -2.31 -8.68
N ILE A 105 -13.66 -3.54 -8.16
CA ILE A 105 -12.52 -4.00 -7.36
C ILE A 105 -11.38 -4.46 -8.28
N ILE A 106 -10.27 -3.76 -8.21
CA ILE A 106 -9.13 -3.95 -9.11
C ILE A 106 -7.93 -4.45 -8.30
N PRO A 107 -7.62 -5.77 -8.32
CA PRO A 107 -6.46 -6.31 -7.62
C PRO A 107 -5.15 -6.07 -8.37
N ILE A 108 -4.12 -5.70 -7.62
CA ILE A 108 -2.74 -5.52 -8.08
C ILE A 108 -1.83 -6.27 -7.12
N LEU A 109 -1.24 -7.36 -7.61
CA LEU A 109 -0.22 -8.13 -6.89
C LEU A 109 1.16 -7.57 -7.23
N TYR A 110 1.93 -7.15 -6.23
CA TYR A 110 3.29 -6.64 -6.42
C TYR A 110 4.32 -7.50 -5.68
N ASP A 111 5.54 -7.55 -6.19
CA ASP A 111 6.63 -8.28 -5.56
C ASP A 111 7.33 -7.40 -4.51
N HIS A 112 7.12 -7.71 -3.23
CA HIS A 112 7.74 -7.01 -2.10
C HIS A 112 9.28 -6.92 -2.19
N GLU A 113 9.94 -7.90 -2.79
CA GLU A 113 11.40 -7.98 -2.80
C GLU A 113 12.04 -7.18 -3.95
N HIS A 114 11.35 -7.05 -5.08
CA HIS A 114 11.92 -6.53 -6.33
C HIS A 114 11.19 -5.34 -6.92
N ALA A 115 9.93 -5.09 -6.54
CA ALA A 115 9.20 -3.92 -7.02
C ALA A 115 9.75 -2.64 -6.41
N THR A 116 9.61 -1.55 -7.16
CA THR A 116 9.86 -0.18 -6.71
C THR A 116 8.54 0.54 -6.44
N PHE A 117 8.61 1.70 -5.80
CA PHE A 117 7.43 2.55 -5.63
C PHE A 117 6.87 3.02 -6.98
N ASP A 118 7.75 3.28 -7.95
CA ASP A 118 7.36 3.66 -9.31
C ASP A 118 6.62 2.54 -10.02
N ASP A 119 7.10 1.29 -9.94
CA ASP A 119 6.43 0.13 -10.53
C ASP A 119 4.99 -0.03 -10.00
N ILE A 120 4.79 0.21 -8.69
CA ILE A 120 3.46 0.15 -8.06
C ILE A 120 2.57 1.27 -8.59
N LEU A 121 3.06 2.51 -8.64
CA LEU A 121 2.30 3.66 -9.11
C LEU A 121 1.91 3.52 -10.59
N GLU A 122 2.84 3.08 -11.45
CA GLU A 122 2.60 2.85 -12.87
C GLU A 122 1.53 1.76 -13.10
N GLU A 123 1.57 0.66 -12.33
CA GLU A 123 0.56 -0.39 -12.48
C GLU A 123 -0.82 0.07 -11.96
N ILE A 124 -0.88 0.91 -10.91
CA ILE A 124 -2.15 1.54 -10.49
C ILE A 124 -2.70 2.42 -11.61
N GLU A 125 -1.90 3.33 -12.16
CA GLU A 125 -2.31 4.26 -13.19
C GLU A 125 -2.78 3.55 -14.47
N LYS A 126 -2.04 2.51 -14.88
CA LYS A 126 -2.40 1.65 -16.01
C LYS A 126 -3.72 0.93 -15.78
N LYS A 127 -3.97 0.43 -14.57
CA LYS A 127 -5.22 -0.26 -14.23
C LYS A 127 -6.41 0.69 -14.15
N LEU A 128 -6.23 1.89 -13.60
CA LEU A 128 -7.24 2.93 -13.60
C LEU A 128 -7.59 3.38 -15.03
N SER A 129 -6.57 3.61 -15.85
CA SER A 129 -6.75 3.98 -17.26
C SER A 129 -7.48 2.91 -18.07
N ALA A 130 -7.20 1.63 -17.79
CA ALA A 130 -7.88 0.50 -18.42
C ALA A 130 -9.32 0.32 -17.92
N TYR A 131 -9.61 0.67 -16.66
CA TYR A 131 -10.96 0.67 -16.10
C TYR A 131 -11.79 1.79 -16.72
N ARG A 132 -11.33 3.04 -16.59
CA ARG A 132 -11.92 4.21 -17.24
C ARG A 132 -10.91 5.35 -17.24
N LYS A 133 -10.55 5.86 -18.42
CA LYS A 133 -9.61 6.97 -18.54
C LYS A 133 -10.09 8.18 -17.72
N GLY A 134 -9.21 8.72 -16.88
CA GLY A 134 -9.52 9.88 -16.02
C GLY A 134 -10.18 9.52 -14.68
N CYS A 135 -10.55 8.26 -14.41
CA CYS A 135 -11.11 7.91 -13.11
C CYS A 135 -10.06 7.94 -11.99
N LYS A 136 -10.53 8.19 -10.77
CA LYS A 136 -9.72 8.27 -9.56
C LYS A 136 -10.21 7.28 -8.50
N ILE A 137 -9.34 6.96 -7.55
CA ILE A 137 -9.57 5.98 -6.50
C ILE A 137 -10.41 6.61 -5.38
N TRP A 138 -11.49 5.94 -5.00
CA TRP A 138 -12.29 6.32 -3.83
C TRP A 138 -11.94 5.46 -2.62
N ASN A 139 -11.75 4.16 -2.86
CA ASN A 139 -11.42 3.18 -1.84
C ASN A 139 -10.17 2.42 -2.25
N MET A 140 -9.27 2.22 -1.30
CA MET A 140 -8.05 1.46 -1.49
C MET A 140 -7.89 0.47 -0.35
N LEU A 141 -7.46 -0.75 -0.66
CA LEU A 141 -6.97 -1.72 0.31
C LEU A 141 -5.49 -1.97 0.06
N ILE A 142 -4.66 -1.82 1.10
CA ILE A 142 -3.26 -2.23 1.10
C ILE A 142 -3.14 -3.44 2.02
N PHE A 143 -2.97 -4.61 1.42
CA PHE A 143 -2.73 -5.86 2.11
C PHE A 143 -1.23 -6.16 2.14
N CYS A 144 -0.59 -5.84 3.26
CA CYS A 144 0.86 -5.98 3.41
C CYS A 144 1.25 -6.40 4.83
N GLN A 145 2.53 -6.76 4.97
CA GLN A 145 3.12 -7.05 6.28
C GLN A 145 3.36 -5.76 7.06
N GLY A 146 3.28 -5.84 8.38
CA GLY A 146 3.51 -4.71 9.28
C GLY A 146 3.34 -5.11 10.73
N GLY A 147 3.19 -4.10 11.59
CA GLY A 147 2.89 -4.29 12.99
C GLY A 147 2.47 -2.96 13.63
N PRO A 148 2.35 -2.92 14.97
CA PRO A 148 2.00 -1.69 15.66
C PRO A 148 2.96 -0.55 15.32
N GLY A 149 2.45 0.51 14.69
CA GLY A 149 3.20 1.71 14.32
C GLY A 149 4.06 1.65 13.06
N HIS A 150 4.00 0.57 12.26
CA HIS A 150 4.83 0.47 11.05
C HIS A 150 4.25 -0.44 9.95
N LEU A 151 4.66 -0.17 8.71
CA LEU A 151 4.28 -0.92 7.51
C LEU A 151 5.50 -1.31 6.66
N TYR A 152 5.43 -2.48 6.03
CA TYR A 152 6.40 -2.96 5.07
C TYR A 152 5.75 -3.07 3.69
N LEU A 153 5.76 -1.95 2.94
CA LEU A 153 5.33 -1.96 1.54
C LEU A 153 6.34 -2.73 0.70
N LEU A 154 7.60 -2.30 0.72
CA LEU A 154 8.70 -2.91 0.00
C LEU A 154 9.81 -3.36 0.94
N LYS A 155 10.66 -4.26 0.48
CA LYS A 155 11.81 -4.73 1.25
C LYS A 155 12.71 -3.54 1.62
N ASN A 156 13.16 -3.51 2.86
CA ASN A 156 13.99 -2.43 3.42
C ASN A 156 13.32 -1.05 3.45
N LYS A 157 12.02 -0.95 3.13
CA LYS A 157 11.23 0.29 3.18
C LYS A 157 10.17 0.18 4.27
N VAL A 158 10.61 0.49 5.48
CA VAL A 158 9.77 0.46 6.67
C VAL A 158 9.12 1.83 6.86
N ALA A 159 7.84 1.93 6.55
CA ALA A 159 7.09 3.15 6.77
C ALA A 159 6.74 3.25 8.27
N THR A 160 7.35 4.23 8.94
CA THR A 160 7.06 4.61 10.33
C THR A 160 6.80 6.12 10.36
N PHE A 161 6.18 6.61 11.43
CA PHE A 161 5.93 8.07 11.56
C PHE A 161 7.21 8.90 11.42
N ALA A 162 8.36 8.37 11.85
CA ALA A 162 9.64 9.04 11.79
C ALA A 162 10.32 8.99 10.42
N LYS A 163 9.98 8.00 9.58
CA LYS A 163 10.63 7.75 8.29
C LYS A 163 9.81 8.27 7.11
N VAL A 164 8.48 8.20 7.19
CA VAL A 164 7.59 8.46 6.05
C VAL A 164 7.71 9.87 5.46
N GLU A 165 8.09 10.85 6.27
CA GLU A 165 8.32 12.24 5.83
C GLU A 165 9.80 12.55 5.55
N LYS A 166 10.73 11.75 6.08
CA LYS A 166 12.17 11.99 5.99
C LYS A 166 12.82 11.26 4.82
N GLU A 167 12.32 10.09 4.46
CA GLU A 167 12.80 9.34 3.31
C GLU A 167 12.03 9.82 2.08
N GLU A 168 12.74 10.50 1.18
CA GLU A 168 12.19 11.18 0.01
C GLU A 168 11.40 10.24 -0.92
N ASP A 169 11.88 9.02 -1.11
CA ASP A 169 11.20 8.05 -1.97
C ASP A 169 9.87 7.58 -1.36
N MET A 170 9.80 7.43 -0.03
CA MET A 170 8.54 7.13 0.66
C MET A 170 7.58 8.31 0.62
N SER A 171 8.05 9.53 0.90
CA SER A 171 7.19 10.71 0.88
C SER A 171 6.66 10.99 -0.53
N ASN A 172 7.50 10.83 -1.55
CA ASN A 172 7.12 10.98 -2.95
C ASN A 172 6.13 9.91 -3.40
N PHE A 173 6.26 8.66 -2.94
CA PHE A 173 5.27 7.61 -3.21
C PHE A 173 3.87 8.03 -2.73
N TRP A 174 3.73 8.48 -1.48
CA TRP A 174 2.42 8.85 -0.93
C TRP A 174 1.84 10.11 -1.58
N ARG A 175 2.69 11.10 -1.92
CA ARG A 175 2.27 12.31 -2.66
C ARG A 175 1.81 11.99 -4.09
N ARG A 176 2.47 11.05 -4.78
CA ARG A 176 2.03 10.62 -6.11
C ARG A 176 0.79 9.75 -6.06
N LEU A 177 0.68 8.88 -5.05
CA LEU A 177 -0.53 8.10 -4.81
C LEU A 177 -1.73 9.00 -4.51
N SER A 178 -1.55 10.09 -3.76
CA SER A 178 -2.66 11.00 -3.46
C SER A 178 -3.22 11.64 -4.73
N ARG A 179 -2.40 11.89 -5.75
CA ARG A 179 -2.86 12.39 -7.06
C ARG A 179 -3.77 11.43 -7.83
N MET A 180 -3.78 10.16 -7.44
CA MET A 180 -4.67 9.15 -7.99
C MET A 180 -5.96 8.99 -7.18
N MET A 181 -6.09 9.69 -6.04
CA MET A 181 -7.31 9.72 -5.24
C MET A 181 -8.30 10.76 -5.76
N SER A 182 -9.59 10.52 -5.55
CA SER A 182 -10.66 11.39 -6.03
C SER A 182 -10.70 12.73 -5.31
N LEU A 183 -10.97 13.80 -6.07
CA LEU A 183 -11.35 15.10 -5.53
C LEU A 183 -12.88 15.24 -5.42
N LEU A 184 -13.63 14.43 -6.17
CA LEU A 184 -15.09 14.48 -6.27
C LEU A 184 -15.82 13.64 -5.20
N ASN A 185 -15.10 12.81 -4.46
CA ASN A 185 -15.70 12.00 -3.40
C ASN A 185 -16.28 12.93 -2.31
N PRO A 186 -17.60 12.89 -2.05
CA PRO A 186 -18.22 13.73 -1.02
C PRO A 186 -17.76 13.35 0.40
N GLU A 187 -17.25 12.12 0.56
CA GLU A 187 -16.66 11.60 1.78
C GLU A 187 -15.12 11.52 1.63
N PRO A 188 -14.36 11.45 2.74
CA PRO A 188 -12.94 11.14 2.67
C PRO A 188 -12.67 9.84 1.89
N ASN A 189 -11.69 9.88 0.97
CA ASN A 189 -11.21 8.66 0.31
C ASN A 189 -10.66 7.69 1.36
N LEU A 190 -11.00 6.41 1.24
CA LEU A 190 -10.68 5.41 2.27
C LEU A 190 -9.46 4.60 1.88
N ILE A 191 -8.41 4.60 2.72
CA ILE A 191 -7.30 3.64 2.62
C ILE A 191 -7.39 2.67 3.79
N HIS A 192 -7.75 1.43 3.48
CA HIS A 192 -7.75 0.32 4.40
C HIS A 192 -6.38 -0.36 4.41
N ILE A 193 -5.86 -0.62 5.60
CA ILE A 193 -4.62 -1.36 5.82
C ILE A 193 -4.96 -2.69 6.49
N MET A 194 -4.59 -3.77 5.81
CA MET A 194 -4.90 -5.15 6.21
C MET A 194 -3.64 -6.01 6.27
N GLY A 195 -3.70 -7.09 7.06
CA GLY A 195 -2.56 -7.99 7.30
C GLY A 195 -1.68 -7.59 8.48
N CYS A 196 -1.95 -6.44 9.09
CA CYS A 196 -1.29 -5.96 10.30
C CYS A 196 -2.20 -5.02 11.09
N TYR A 197 -1.86 -4.80 12.35
CA TYR A 197 -2.59 -3.89 13.23
C TYR A 197 -1.74 -2.66 13.52
N VAL A 198 -1.78 -1.67 12.62
CA VAL A 198 -0.95 -0.46 12.71
C VAL A 198 -1.31 0.37 13.93
N LEU A 199 -2.62 0.50 14.20
CA LEU A 199 -3.19 1.28 15.30
C LEU A 199 -3.05 0.60 16.67
N GLY A 200 -2.24 -0.46 16.78
CA GLY A 200 -1.99 -1.12 18.06
C GLY A 200 -1.16 -0.31 19.05
N ASN A 201 -0.65 0.87 18.67
CA ASN A 201 0.04 1.80 19.56
C ASN A 201 -0.09 3.26 19.07
N ALA A 202 0.32 4.20 19.92
CA ALA A 202 0.31 5.64 19.61
C ALA A 202 1.20 6.03 18.41
N ASN A 203 2.21 5.22 18.08
CA ASN A 203 3.04 5.47 16.90
C ASN A 203 2.28 5.21 15.60
N GLY A 204 1.30 4.30 15.61
CA GLY A 204 0.39 4.05 14.49
C GLY A 204 -0.50 5.25 14.20
N GLU A 205 -1.06 5.86 15.24
CA GLU A 205 -1.85 7.09 15.11
C GLU A 205 -1.02 8.23 14.51
N LYS A 206 0.22 8.41 14.98
CA LYS A 206 1.16 9.39 14.40
C LYS A 206 1.51 9.09 12.95
N LEU A 207 1.71 7.81 12.59
CA LEU A 207 1.97 7.40 11.21
C LEU A 207 0.78 7.77 10.31
N PHE A 208 -0.45 7.45 10.71
CA PHE A 208 -1.64 7.79 9.94
C PHE A 208 -1.84 9.30 9.85
N HIS A 209 -1.58 10.04 10.92
CA HIS A 209 -1.62 11.50 10.89
C HIS A 209 -0.63 12.10 9.88
N ASN A 210 0.62 11.63 9.89
CA ASN A 210 1.66 12.07 8.95
C ASN A 210 1.30 11.73 7.50
N LEU A 211 0.75 10.52 7.26
CA LEU A 211 0.27 10.12 5.95
C LEU A 211 -0.87 11.01 5.45
N LYS A 212 -1.88 11.27 6.29
CA LYS A 212 -2.98 12.21 5.95
C LYS A 212 -2.44 13.59 5.61
N ARG A 213 -1.42 14.07 6.33
CA ARG A 213 -0.77 15.36 6.06
C ARG A 213 -0.02 15.36 4.73
N LEU A 214 0.75 14.31 4.45
CA LEU A 214 1.50 14.15 3.20
C LEU A 214 0.61 14.11 1.97
N MET A 215 -0.60 13.58 2.10
CA MET A 215 -1.53 13.38 0.99
C MET A 215 -2.49 14.55 0.77
N ARG A 216 -2.33 15.67 1.48
CA ARG A 216 -3.08 16.91 1.20
C ARG A 216 -2.76 17.43 -0.21
N PRO A 217 -3.73 18.08 -0.90
CA PRO A 217 -5.05 18.51 -0.41
C PRO A 217 -6.13 17.41 -0.39
N TYR A 218 -5.84 16.20 -0.90
CA TYR A 218 -6.81 15.12 -0.97
C TYR A 218 -7.25 14.67 0.43
N THR A 219 -8.56 14.58 0.62
CA THR A 219 -9.13 14.16 1.91
C THR A 219 -9.09 12.64 1.99
N ILE A 220 -8.32 12.11 2.95
CA ILE A 220 -8.08 10.66 3.09
C ILE A 220 -8.27 10.22 4.54
N GLU A 221 -8.98 9.12 4.72
CA GLU A 221 -9.14 8.44 6.00
C GLU A 221 -8.46 7.06 5.96
N PHE A 222 -7.58 6.81 6.93
CA PHE A 222 -6.88 5.53 7.06
C PHE A 222 -7.57 4.66 8.11
N LYS A 223 -7.87 3.41 7.74
CA LYS A 223 -8.49 2.43 8.64
C LYS A 223 -7.64 1.17 8.72
N SER A 224 -7.39 0.66 9.92
CA SER A 224 -6.71 -0.63 10.16
C SER A 224 -7.44 -1.41 11.26
N PRO A 225 -8.71 -1.79 11.03
CA PRO A 225 -9.47 -2.54 12.02
C PRO A 225 -8.93 -3.96 12.16
N LEU A 226 -9.11 -4.55 13.35
CA LEU A 226 -8.81 -5.97 13.56
C LEU A 226 -9.77 -6.82 12.71
N GLU A 227 -9.25 -7.77 11.94
CA GLU A 227 -10.05 -8.61 11.01
C GLU A 227 -11.24 -9.33 11.68
N LEU A 228 -11.12 -9.67 12.97
CA LEU A 228 -12.16 -10.35 13.75
C LEU A 228 -13.21 -9.40 14.35
N SER A 229 -13.00 -8.09 14.27
CA SER A 229 -13.96 -7.08 14.77
C SER A 229 -15.11 -6.85 13.80
N ALA A 230 -16.20 -6.22 14.26
CA ALA A 230 -17.30 -5.83 13.38
C ALA A 230 -16.86 -4.90 12.24
N GLN A 231 -15.99 -3.92 12.55
CA GLN A 231 -15.40 -3.02 11.55
C GLN A 231 -14.46 -3.78 10.59
N GLY A 232 -13.74 -4.79 11.09
CA GLY A 232 -12.91 -5.66 10.26
C GLY A 232 -13.74 -6.49 9.29
N LYS A 233 -14.88 -7.02 9.75
CA LYS A 233 -15.83 -7.72 8.90
C LYS A 233 -16.38 -6.83 7.78
N GLU A 234 -16.78 -5.60 8.10
CA GLU A 234 -17.27 -4.62 7.12
C GLU A 234 -16.20 -4.28 6.07
N MET A 235 -14.95 -4.05 6.52
CA MET A 235 -13.81 -3.87 5.61
C MET A 235 -13.62 -5.09 4.71
N ILE A 236 -13.67 -6.32 5.24
CA ILE A 236 -13.52 -7.54 4.44
C ILE A 236 -14.66 -7.65 3.42
N GLU A 237 -15.91 -7.42 3.83
CA GLU A 237 -17.09 -7.50 2.95
C GLU A 237 -17.10 -6.42 1.85
N THR A 238 -16.30 -5.37 1.99
CA THR A 238 -16.09 -4.34 0.95
C THR A 238 -15.27 -4.86 -0.23
N TYR A 239 -14.31 -5.77 0.00
CA TYR A 239 -13.36 -6.23 -1.04
C TYR A 239 -13.47 -7.73 -1.38
N PHE A 240 -13.92 -8.56 -0.44
CA PHE A 240 -13.88 -10.02 -0.54
C PHE A 240 -15.26 -10.65 -0.36
N ASP A 241 -15.47 -11.84 -0.96
CA ASP A 241 -16.54 -12.72 -0.49
C ASP A 241 -16.14 -13.21 0.91
N PHE A 242 -16.92 -12.83 1.92
CA PHE A 242 -16.60 -13.09 3.32
C PHE A 242 -16.40 -14.59 3.63
N ARG A 243 -17.14 -15.48 2.96
CA ARG A 243 -17.02 -16.93 3.17
C ARG A 243 -15.73 -17.46 2.56
N LEU A 244 -15.42 -17.05 1.33
CA LEU A 244 -14.17 -17.42 0.67
C LEU A 244 -12.95 -16.85 1.40
N PHE A 245 -13.03 -15.61 1.87
CA PHE A 245 -11.99 -14.99 2.68
C PHE A 245 -11.73 -15.79 3.96
N ARG A 246 -12.78 -16.13 4.71
CA ARG A 246 -12.64 -16.93 5.93
C ARG A 246 -12.04 -18.31 5.64
N LEU A 247 -12.47 -18.97 4.58
CA LEU A 247 -11.92 -20.26 4.17
C LEU A 247 -10.43 -20.15 3.82
N TRP A 248 -10.06 -19.17 2.99
CA TRP A 248 -8.66 -18.88 2.65
C TRP A 248 -7.82 -18.61 3.90
N LYS A 249 -8.31 -17.79 4.83
CA LYS A 249 -7.62 -17.44 6.08
C LYS A 249 -7.35 -18.67 6.95
N THR A 250 -8.32 -19.58 7.10
CA THR A 250 -8.09 -20.82 7.87
C THR A 250 -7.06 -21.75 7.23
N ARG A 251 -6.92 -21.72 5.90
CA ARG A 251 -6.00 -22.57 5.15
C ARG A 251 -4.64 -21.92 4.87
N GLN A 252 -4.43 -20.65 5.26
CA GLN A 252 -3.21 -19.88 4.96
C GLN A 252 -1.92 -20.57 5.47
N HIS A 253 -2.00 -21.33 6.56
CA HIS A 253 -0.88 -22.09 7.14
C HIS A 253 -0.95 -23.61 6.83
N SER A 254 -1.97 -24.05 6.10
CA SER A 254 -2.07 -25.45 5.68
C SER A 254 -1.02 -25.76 4.62
N LYS A 255 -0.28 -26.86 4.83
CA LYS A 255 0.71 -27.41 3.89
C LYS A 255 0.05 -28.15 2.71
N LEU A 256 -1.26 -28.37 2.76
CA LEU A 256 -2.01 -28.99 1.67
C LEU A 256 -2.23 -27.95 0.57
N HIS A 257 -1.84 -28.31 -0.66
CA HIS A 257 -1.95 -27.49 -1.86
C HIS A 257 -3.36 -27.51 -2.48
N ASP A 258 -4.37 -27.97 -1.75
CA ASP A 258 -5.76 -28.18 -2.24
C ASP A 258 -6.53 -26.85 -2.35
N TYR A 259 -6.13 -26.01 -3.30
CA TYR A 259 -6.81 -24.78 -3.69
C TYR A 259 -7.44 -24.88 -5.08
N ASP A 260 -7.18 -25.97 -5.82
CA ASP A 260 -7.83 -26.26 -7.10
C ASP A 260 -9.35 -26.51 -6.94
N GLU A 261 -9.83 -26.75 -5.72
CA GLU A 261 -11.27 -26.86 -5.41
C GLU A 261 -11.97 -25.50 -5.17
N LEU A 262 -11.27 -24.36 -5.28
CA LEU A 262 -11.85 -23.02 -5.09
C LEU A 262 -12.32 -22.34 -6.40
N LEU A 263 -12.22 -23.04 -7.54
CA LEU A 263 -12.63 -22.53 -8.85
C LEU A 263 -14.14 -22.67 -9.08
#